data_AF-A0A924CAF7-F1
#
_entry.id   AF-A0A924CAF7-F1
#
_cell.length_a   1.000
_cell.length_b   1.000
_cell.length_c   1.000
_cell.angle_alpha   90.00
_cell.angle_beta   90.00
_cell.angle_gamma   90.00
#
_symmetry.space_group_name_H-M   'P 1'
#
loop_
_entity.id
_entity.type
_entity.pdbx_description
1 polymer ?
#
loop_
_entity_poly.entity_id
_entity_poly.type
_entity_poly.pdbx_seq_one_letter_code
_entity_poly.pdbx_strand_id
1 'polypeptide(L)' 'DNIIFNTNFKEDTLGGVMELEATAPAIIVSDDGLSVNTKNQKVIAIPYYSWANRGQGQMLMWMARKISAIDIIPKK' A
#
# COMPACT_ATOMS: atom_id res chain seq x y z
N ASP A 1 -2.01 -5.33 -16.98
CA ASP A 1 -1.64 -4.89 -15.62
C ASP A 1 -0.67 -5.93 -15.05
N ASN A 2 0.61 -5.78 -15.40
CA ASN A 2 1.68 -6.70 -15.03
C ASN A 2 2.61 -5.97 -14.07
N ILE A 3 2.19 -5.87 -12.82
CA ILE A 3 3.03 -5.37 -11.73
C ILE A 3 4.08 -6.43 -11.43
N ILE A 4 5.35 -6.02 -11.43
CA ILE A 4 6.47 -6.88 -11.04
C ILE A 4 6.63 -6.76 -9.53
N PHE A 5 6.70 -7.91 -8.86
CA PHE A 5 6.94 -8.01 -7.43
C PHE A 5 8.36 -8.52 -7.20
N ASN A 6 9.06 -7.86 -6.28
CA ASN A 6 10.32 -8.35 -5.75
C ASN A 6 10.09 -8.82 -4.32
N THR A 7 10.79 -9.88 -3.91
CA THR A 7 10.70 -10.42 -2.56
C THR A 7 11.97 -10.10 -1.78
N ASN A 8 11.84 -9.72 -0.52
CA ASN A 8 12.98 -9.44 0.35
C ASN A 8 12.73 -9.97 1.76
N PHE A 9 13.65 -10.79 2.29
CA PHE A 9 13.57 -11.24 3.67
C PHE A 9 14.04 -10.14 4.62
N LYS A 10 13.25 -9.83 5.64
CA LYS A 10 13.55 -8.84 6.67
C LYS A 10 13.61 -9.53 8.03
N GLU A 11 14.83 -9.89 8.44
CA GLU A 11 15.08 -10.59 9.71
C GLU A 11 14.63 -9.77 10.94
N ASP A 12 14.96 -8.47 10.97
CA ASP A 12 14.68 -7.60 12.12
C ASP A 12 13.26 -7.01 12.14
N THR A 13 12.43 -7.30 11.14
CA THR A 13 11.07 -6.75 11.02
C THR A 13 10.05 -7.83 11.36
N LEU A 14 9.14 -7.53 12.30
CA LEU A 14 8.01 -8.41 12.64
C LEU A 14 8.43 -9.85 13.01
N GLY A 15 9.60 -10.03 13.61
CA GLY A 15 10.12 -11.35 13.98
C GLY A 15 10.60 -12.19 12.80
N GLY A 16 10.93 -11.56 11.66
CA GLY A 16 11.42 -12.24 10.47
C GLY A 16 10.31 -12.50 9.46
N VAL A 17 10.17 -11.64 8.45
CA VAL A 17 9.14 -11.78 7.41
C VAL A 17 9.69 -11.61 6.00
N MET A 18 9.05 -12.28 5.03
CA MET A 18 9.23 -11.99 3.61
C MET A 18 8.33 -10.82 3.22
N GLU A 19 8.92 -9.71 2.81
CA GLU A 19 8.19 -8.58 2.24
C GLU A 19 8.04 -8.75 0.72
N LEU A 20 6.91 -8.26 0.21
CA LEU A 20 6.70 -8.08 -1.23
C LEU A 20 6.77 -6.59 -1.56
N GLU A 21 7.69 -6.22 -2.44
CA GLU A 21 7.85 -4.86 -2.92
C GLU A 21 7.37 -4.74 -4.36
N ALA A 22 6.68 -3.66 -4.67
CA ALA A 22 6.27 -3.32 -6.03
C ALA A 22 6.19 -1.81 -6.22
N THR A 23 6.16 -1.36 -7.47
CA THR A 23 5.81 0.01 -7.82
C THR A 23 4.43 0.01 -8.45
N ALA A 24 3.50 0.79 -7.87
CA ALA A 24 2.11 0.86 -8.33
C ALA A 24 1.60 2.32 -8.35
N PRO A 25 0.65 2.66 -9.23
CA PRO A 25 0.03 3.98 -9.24
C PRO A 25 -0.82 4.19 -7.98
N ALA A 26 -0.63 5.33 -7.32
CA ALA A 26 -1.44 5.79 -6.20
C ALA A 26 -2.11 7.12 -6.54
N ILE A 27 -3.33 7.31 -6.04
CA ILE A 27 -4.00 8.61 -6.10
C ILE A 27 -3.66 9.41 -4.86
N ILE A 28 -3.18 10.63 -5.08
CA ILE A 28 -2.85 11.59 -4.04
C ILE A 28 -3.84 12.73 -4.16
N VAL A 29 -4.61 12.95 -3.11
CA VAL A 29 -5.47 14.13 -2.98
C VAL A 29 -4.56 15.31 -2.67
N SER A 30 -4.69 16.39 -3.44
CA SER A 30 -3.97 17.65 -3.22
C SER A 30 -4.33 18.25 -1.86
N ASP A 31 -3.43 19.05 -1.28
CA ASP A 31 -3.63 19.62 0.05
C ASP A 31 -4.86 20.53 0.15
N ASP A 32 -5.28 21.14 -0.97
CA ASP A 32 -6.51 21.94 -1.07
C ASP A 32 -7.81 21.10 -1.11
N GLY A 33 -7.70 19.78 -1.28
CA GLY A 33 -8.84 18.87 -1.40
C GLY A 33 -9.65 18.99 -2.69
N LEU A 34 -9.21 19.82 -3.66
CA LEU A 34 -9.97 20.12 -4.87
C LEU A 34 -9.54 19.29 -6.08
N SER A 35 -8.36 18.69 -6.03
CA SER A 35 -7.79 17.94 -7.14
C SER A 35 -7.11 16.65 -6.67
N VAL A 36 -6.92 15.75 -7.61
CA VAL A 36 -6.18 14.50 -7.41
C VAL A 36 -5.09 14.36 -8.46
N ASN A 37 -3.97 13.78 -8.05
CA ASN A 37 -2.86 13.45 -8.93
C ASN A 37 -2.52 11.97 -8.81
N THR A 38 -2.20 11.32 -9.94
CA THR A 38 -1.72 9.94 -9.96
C THR A 38 -0.20 9.92 -9.98
N LYS A 39 0.43 9.21 -9.05
CA LYS A 39 1.88 9.04 -9.00
C LYS A 39 2.25 7.59 -8.69
N ASN A 40 3.27 7.07 -9.34
CA ASN A 40 3.84 5.77 -9.00
C ASN A 40 4.50 5.84 -7.61
N GLN A 41 4.12 4.91 -6.74
CA GLN A 41 4.60 4.79 -5.38
C GLN A 41 5.13 3.38 -5.13
N LYS A 42 6.12 3.28 -4.25
CA LYS A 42 6.57 1.99 -3.73
C LYS A 42 5.50 1.44 -2.78
N VAL A 43 5.09 0.21 -3.00
CA VAL A 43 4.20 -0.57 -2.14
C VAL A 43 5.04 -1.66 -1.48
N ILE A 44 4.94 -1.78 -0.16
CA ILE A 44 5.54 -2.85 0.63
C ILE A 44 4.41 -3.58 1.33
N ALA A 45 4.21 -4.85 0.98
CA ALA A 45 3.26 -5.72 1.64
C ALA A 45 3.97 -6.67 2.61
N ILE A 46 3.33 -6.90 3.74
CA ILE A 46 3.75 -7.85 4.78
C ILE A 46 2.80 -9.04 4.80
N PRO A 47 3.20 -10.19 5.36
CA PRO A 47 2.27 -11.30 5.61
C PRO A 47 1.10 -10.86 6.49
N TYR A 48 -0.13 -11.22 6.12
CA TYR A 48 -1.34 -10.77 6.83
C TYR A 48 -1.32 -11.09 8.33
N TYR A 49 -0.80 -12.26 8.73
CA TYR A 49 -0.71 -12.66 10.13
C TYR A 49 0.13 -11.70 10.99
N SER A 50 1.03 -10.92 10.36
CA SER A 50 1.93 -9.99 11.04
C SER A 50 1.34 -8.58 11.18
N TRP A 51 0.14 -8.32 10.64
CA TRP A 51 -0.56 -7.05 10.82
C TRP A 51 -0.88 -6.77 12.30
N ALA A 52 -1.10 -5.49 12.63
CA ALA A 52 -1.39 -4.96 13.95
C ALA A 52 -0.32 -5.17 15.05
N ASN A 53 0.79 -5.85 14.75
CA ASN A 53 1.95 -5.97 15.64
C ASN A 53 2.82 -4.68 15.72
N ARG A 54 2.38 -3.57 15.11
CA ARG A 54 3.06 -2.25 15.15
C ARG A 54 2.14 -1.11 15.63
N GLY A 55 1.06 -1.45 16.32
CA GLY A 55 0.02 -0.49 16.71
C GLY A 55 -1.08 -0.32 15.67
N GLN A 56 -2.03 0.55 15.98
CA GLN A 56 -3.22 0.79 15.14
C GLN A 56 -2.86 1.56 13.87
N GLY A 57 -3.45 1.15 12.75
CA GLY A 57 -3.25 1.80 11.46
C GLY A 57 -4.16 1.18 10.40
N GLN A 58 -4.29 1.88 9.27
CA GLN A 58 -5.04 1.37 8.12
C GLN A 58 -4.36 0.13 7.53
N MET A 59 -5.17 -0.80 7.02
CA MET A 59 -4.69 -1.99 6.32
C MET A 59 -5.70 -2.41 5.27
N LEU A 60 -5.20 -2.86 4.12
CA LEU A 60 -5.98 -3.41 3.02
C LEU A 60 -5.37 -4.74 2.59
N MET A 61 -6.22 -5.73 2.34
CA MET A 61 -5.82 -7.03 1.77
C MET A 61 -6.13 -7.08 0.27
N TRP A 62 -7.30 -6.60 -0.13
CA TRP A 62 -7.73 -6.52 -1.52
C TRP A 62 -7.56 -5.09 -2.03
N MET A 63 -6.50 -4.87 -2.80
CA MET A 63 -6.24 -3.58 -3.44
C MET A 63 -6.96 -3.48 -4.79
N ALA A 64 -7.51 -2.31 -5.07
CA ALA A 64 -8.13 -2.02 -6.36
C ALA A 64 -7.11 -2.11 -7.49
N ARG A 65 -7.49 -2.77 -8.58
CA ARG A 65 -6.65 -2.94 -9.79
C ARG A 65 -6.98 -1.91 -10.88
N LYS A 66 -8.08 -1.16 -10.72
CA LYS A 66 -8.56 -0.14 -11.66
C LYS A 66 -9.01 1.09 -10.89
N ILE A 67 -8.80 2.26 -11.48
CA ILE A 67 -9.22 3.55 -10.89
C ILE A 67 -10.74 3.59 -10.68
N SER A 68 -11.54 2.93 -11.53
CA SER A 68 -13.00 2.86 -11.35
C SER A 68 -13.45 2.07 -10.11
N ALA A 69 -12.54 1.45 -9.37
CA ALA A 69 -12.82 0.60 -8.22
C ALA A 69 -12.20 1.16 -6.92
N ILE A 70 -11.91 2.45 -6.86
CA ILE A 70 -11.37 3.11 -5.67
C ILE A 70 -12.40 4.06 -5.07
N ASP A 71 -12.34 4.22 -3.76
CA ASP A 71 -12.99 5.30 -3.02
C ASP A 71 -11.92 6.30 -2.57
N ILE A 72 -12.16 7.59 -2.84
CA ILE A 72 -11.30 8.66 -2.33
C ILE A 72 -11.80 9.02 -0.94
N ILE A 73 -11.07 8.57 0.08
CA ILE A 73 -11.42 8.82 1.47
C ILE A 73 -10.83 10.18 1.88
N PRO A 74 -11.66 11.13 2.37
CA PRO A 74 -11.16 12.39 2.92
C PRO A 74 -10.21 12.10 4.10
N LYS A 75 -9.12 12.87 4.23
CA LYS A 75 -8.36 12.86 5.49
C LYS A 75 -9.30 13.34 6.61
N LYS A 76 -9.39 12.57 7.69
CA LYS A 76 -10.00 13.03 8.95
C LYS A 76 -9.13 14.10 9.60
#